data_AF-A0A914ZHN3-F1
#
_entry.id   AF-A0A914ZHN3-F1
#
_cell.length_a   1.000
_cell.length_b   1.000
_cell.length_c   1.000
_cell.angle_alpha   90.00
_cell.angle_beta   90.00
_cell.angle_gamma   90.00
#
_symmetry.space_group_name_H-M   'P 1'
#
loop_
_entity.id
_entity.type
_entity.pdbx_description
1 polymer ?
#
loop_
_entity_poly.entity_id
_entity_poly.type
_entity_poly.pdbx_seq_one_letter_code
_entity_poly.pdbx_strand_id
1 'polypeptide(L)'
;MLLSLSRRLPIFFVICAAVIRTNDGLRAVNDGILNRIDCYPEPGASAIKCAQRNCIWDEQTTNVNGIPYCYFVNSTGYTLASDGVTLTPTANNYNPYYPSMSIKLRTNTLESILNVKLYADGRYDPYVEFPRDVEKTSEQLIFQSNNLGPGGTFAFTVTRSSDGTNLWDTSIGGLLFGDQYIQIATYLPSKNVYGFGDHIHKKLRHNMDRYTSWPMFTRDVGPDSYSALSTTNLYGVHPFYMVVEDSGKAHGVLILNSNAQEVVLGPAPHLVYRTIGGNIDLYFFPGPKPDDVIRQYHIFIGKPFMPAYWGFGYQLSRWSYPSYNDMLNAVNRTRSAGVPLDMVVADIDYMERYKIFSLGWKDLPNFVNGLHNDGIRLTIIIDPGVQVNYKPFERAMQMGARFVEWPSAELVQSVNALYNLTNTTLLMLGNVWPDNNTAMPDFMDPSGNTTSWWINEFRLFHDVVIFSVNVS
;
A
#
# COMPACT_ATOMS: atom_id res chain seq x y z
N MET A 1 -54.95 63.81 -14.08
CA MET A 1 -53.93 63.42 -15.07
C MET A 1 -53.85 61.89 -15.02
N LEU A 2 -54.71 61.15 -15.74
CA LEU A 2 -54.41 60.43 -17.02
C LEU A 2 -53.06 59.68 -16.93
N LEU A 3 -52.89 58.35 -17.05
CA LEU A 3 -53.62 57.21 -17.66
C LEU A 3 -53.19 55.91 -16.90
N SER A 4 -54.07 54.95 -16.57
CA SER A 4 -54.50 53.78 -17.38
C SER A 4 -53.36 52.90 -17.95
N LEU A 5 -53.17 51.70 -17.40
CA LEU A 5 -53.27 50.44 -18.16
C LEU A 5 -53.25 49.18 -17.26
N SER A 6 -54.35 48.43 -17.36
CA SER A 6 -54.58 47.10 -16.80
C SER A 6 -53.81 46.00 -17.55
N ARG A 7 -53.32 44.98 -16.85
CA ARG A 7 -53.27 43.61 -17.37
C ARG A 7 -53.48 42.58 -16.25
N ARG A 8 -54.48 41.73 -16.46
CA ARG A 8 -54.88 40.56 -15.66
C ARG A 8 -53.81 39.46 -15.73
N LEU A 9 -53.55 38.77 -14.62
CA LEU A 9 -52.89 37.47 -14.59
C LEU A 9 -53.89 36.42 -14.05
N PRO A 10 -54.01 35.24 -14.67
CA PRO A 10 -54.95 34.21 -14.24
C PRO A 10 -54.42 33.41 -13.05
N ILE A 11 -55.30 33.16 -12.09
CA ILE A 11 -55.09 32.26 -10.95
C ILE A 11 -55.16 30.82 -11.47
N PHE A 12 -54.02 30.13 -11.52
CA PHE A 12 -53.98 28.67 -11.64
C PHE A 12 -53.84 28.06 -10.26
N PHE A 13 -54.88 27.37 -9.82
CA PHE A 13 -54.82 26.40 -8.73
C PHE A 13 -53.94 25.23 -9.18
N VAL A 14 -52.73 25.12 -8.63
CA VAL A 14 -51.95 23.88 -8.70
C VAL A 14 -52.14 23.15 -7.39
N ILE A 15 -52.86 22.03 -7.48
CA ILE A 15 -52.99 21.04 -6.42
C ILE A 15 -51.59 20.51 -6.13
N CYS A 16 -51.01 20.91 -5.00
CA CYS A 16 -49.76 20.36 -4.51
C CYS A 16 -50.06 18.97 -3.94
N ALA A 17 -50.10 17.96 -4.82
CA ALA A 17 -49.99 16.58 -4.38
C ALA A 17 -48.60 16.42 -3.74
N ALA A 18 -48.57 16.23 -2.43
CA ALA A 18 -47.37 15.85 -1.70
C ALA A 18 -46.89 14.49 -2.21
N VAL A 19 -46.00 14.51 -3.20
CA VAL A 19 -45.16 13.36 -3.50
C VAL A 19 -44.17 13.28 -2.35
N ILE A 20 -44.46 12.40 -1.41
CA ILE A 20 -43.46 11.84 -0.49
C ILE A 20 -42.43 11.18 -1.40
N ARG A 21 -41.35 11.90 -1.72
CA ARG A 21 -40.14 11.29 -2.28
C ARG A 21 -39.54 10.48 -1.16
N THR A 22 -39.71 9.15 -1.21
CA THR A 22 -38.85 8.25 -0.46
C THR A 22 -37.43 8.47 -0.99
N ASN A 23 -36.51 8.82 -0.08
CA ASN A 23 -35.07 8.90 -0.33
C ASN A 23 -34.50 7.48 -0.45
N ASP A 24 -35.04 6.66 -1.35
CA ASP A 24 -34.31 5.51 -1.86
C ASP A 24 -33.34 6.06 -2.89
N GLY A 25 -32.18 6.49 -2.40
CA GLY A 25 -31.05 6.86 -3.24
C GLY A 25 -30.80 5.73 -4.23
N LEU A 26 -30.99 6.02 -5.51
CA LEU A 26 -30.69 5.15 -6.64
C LEU A 26 -29.26 4.58 -6.54
N ARG A 27 -29.11 3.42 -5.90
CA ARG A 27 -28.04 2.45 -6.18
C ARG A 27 -28.66 1.21 -6.79
N ALA A 28 -29.32 1.44 -7.92
CA ALA A 28 -29.61 0.40 -8.89
C ALA A 28 -28.76 0.70 -10.13
N VAL A 29 -27.48 0.33 -10.08
CA VAL A 29 -26.74 0.06 -11.31
C VAL A 29 -26.28 -1.39 -11.24
N ASN A 30 -27.26 -2.29 -11.20
CA ASN A 30 -27.17 -3.58 -11.88
C ASN A 30 -27.33 -3.30 -13.40
N ASP A 31 -26.47 -2.46 -13.96
CA ASP A 31 -26.37 -2.31 -15.42
C ASP A 31 -25.77 -3.58 -16.04
N GLY A 32 -25.20 -4.47 -15.21
CA GLY A 32 -24.57 -5.72 -15.61
C GLY A 32 -23.23 -5.53 -16.32
N ILE A 33 -22.90 -4.29 -16.72
CA ILE A 33 -21.69 -3.97 -17.47
C ILE A 33 -20.68 -3.17 -16.63
N LEU A 34 -21.10 -2.09 -15.97
CA LEU A 34 -20.20 -1.22 -15.18
C LEU A 34 -19.73 -1.80 -13.84
N ASN A 35 -20.39 -2.86 -13.37
CA ASN A 35 -20.15 -3.52 -12.08
C ASN A 35 -19.58 -4.94 -12.24
N ARG A 36 -19.07 -5.30 -13.42
CA ARG A 36 -18.48 -6.62 -13.67
C ARG A 36 -17.25 -6.84 -12.81
N ILE A 37 -17.18 -8.00 -12.16
CA ILE A 37 -15.98 -8.49 -11.51
C ILE A 37 -15.28 -9.45 -12.47
N ASP A 38 -14.07 -9.07 -12.87
CA ASP A 38 -13.26 -9.83 -13.81
C ASP A 38 -12.94 -11.24 -13.28
N CYS A 39 -13.31 -12.26 -14.05
CA CYS A 39 -13.07 -13.67 -13.78
C CYS A 39 -11.83 -14.22 -14.50
N TYR A 40 -11.22 -13.41 -15.36
CA TYR A 40 -9.99 -13.72 -16.06
C TYR A 40 -9.01 -12.52 -15.98
N PRO A 41 -8.51 -12.19 -14.78
CA PRO A 41 -7.65 -11.03 -14.59
C PRO A 41 -6.24 -11.15 -15.16
N GLU A 42 -5.79 -12.36 -15.49
CA GLU A 42 -4.53 -12.53 -16.20
C GLU A 42 -4.68 -12.31 -17.73
N PRO A 43 -3.60 -12.04 -18.47
CA PRO A 43 -3.69 -11.83 -19.90
C PRO A 43 -4.23 -13.03 -20.70
N GLY A 44 -4.92 -12.74 -21.81
CA GLY A 44 -5.32 -13.74 -22.79
C GLY A 44 -6.67 -14.42 -22.50
N ALA A 45 -7.63 -13.67 -21.98
CA ALA A 45 -9.03 -14.08 -21.85
C ALA A 45 -9.65 -14.40 -23.21
N SER A 46 -10.50 -15.43 -23.26
CA SER A 46 -11.30 -15.79 -24.43
C SER A 46 -12.63 -16.41 -24.01
N ALA A 47 -13.63 -16.43 -24.89
CA ALA A 47 -14.93 -17.04 -24.62
C ALA A 47 -14.82 -18.48 -24.11
N ILE A 48 -13.96 -19.30 -24.72
CA ILE A 48 -13.73 -20.70 -24.33
C ILE A 48 -13.15 -20.79 -22.92
N LYS A 49 -12.09 -20.03 -22.64
CA LYS A 49 -11.46 -20.05 -21.31
C LYS A 49 -12.38 -19.49 -20.23
N CYS A 50 -13.21 -18.52 -20.57
CA CYS A 50 -14.20 -17.95 -19.67
C CYS A 50 -15.27 -18.98 -19.29
N ALA A 51 -15.80 -19.69 -20.29
CA ALA A 51 -16.77 -20.76 -20.06
C ALA A 51 -16.19 -21.91 -19.21
N GLN A 52 -14.91 -22.24 -19.37
CA GLN A 52 -14.21 -23.23 -18.53
C GLN A 52 -14.16 -22.84 -17.05
N ARG A 53 -14.28 -21.55 -16.72
CA ARG A 53 -14.36 -21.03 -15.35
C ARG A 53 -15.79 -20.89 -14.84
N ASN A 54 -16.79 -21.32 -15.61
CA ASN A 54 -18.21 -21.09 -15.34
C ASN A 54 -18.56 -19.60 -15.21
N CYS A 55 -17.86 -18.76 -15.97
CA CYS A 55 -18.06 -17.32 -16.01
C CYS A 55 -18.79 -16.89 -17.28
N ILE A 56 -19.29 -15.66 -17.29
CA ILE A 56 -20.04 -15.11 -18.40
C ILE A 56 -19.08 -14.37 -19.32
N TRP A 57 -19.14 -14.69 -20.61
CA TRP A 57 -18.44 -13.95 -21.66
C TRP A 57 -19.40 -13.01 -22.36
N ASP A 58 -19.09 -11.72 -22.36
CA ASP A 58 -19.84 -10.71 -23.10
C ASP A 58 -18.93 -9.59 -23.63
N GLU A 59 -18.86 -9.49 -24.96
CA GLU A 59 -18.08 -8.50 -25.72
C GLU A 59 -18.89 -7.24 -26.05
N GLN A 60 -20.08 -7.05 -25.48
CA GLN A 60 -20.86 -5.83 -25.70
C GLN A 60 -19.99 -4.58 -25.52
N THR A 61 -19.88 -3.82 -26.61
CA THR A 61 -19.01 -2.65 -26.66
C THR A 61 -19.56 -1.55 -25.76
N THR A 62 -18.75 -1.11 -24.81
CA THR A 62 -18.97 0.14 -24.08
C THR A 62 -17.81 1.09 -24.32
N ASN A 63 -18.03 2.38 -24.06
CA ASN A 63 -16.97 3.39 -24.13
C ASN A 63 -16.07 3.41 -22.88
N VAL A 64 -16.22 2.43 -21.97
CA VAL A 64 -15.45 2.37 -20.73
C VAL A 64 -14.22 1.49 -20.94
N ASN A 65 -13.05 2.10 -20.78
CA ASN A 65 -11.78 1.39 -20.95
C ASN A 65 -11.59 0.33 -19.86
N GLY A 66 -11.20 -0.87 -20.29
CA GLY A 66 -10.81 -1.97 -19.40
C GLY A 66 -11.98 -2.79 -18.80
N ILE A 67 -13.22 -2.62 -19.29
CA ILE A 67 -14.31 -3.50 -18.87
C ILE A 67 -13.95 -4.97 -19.18
N PRO A 68 -14.10 -5.89 -18.21
CA PRO A 68 -13.84 -7.29 -18.45
C PRO A 68 -14.93 -7.93 -19.32
N TYR A 69 -14.50 -8.62 -20.37
CA TYR A 69 -15.39 -9.46 -21.18
C TYR A 69 -15.75 -10.75 -20.46
N CYS A 70 -14.83 -11.31 -19.67
CA CYS A 70 -15.08 -12.47 -18.83
C CYS A 70 -15.33 -12.05 -17.39
N TYR A 71 -16.51 -12.33 -16.84
CA TYR A 71 -16.86 -11.89 -15.49
C TYR A 71 -17.64 -12.94 -14.70
N PHE A 72 -17.53 -12.87 -13.37
CA PHE A 72 -18.18 -13.83 -12.48
C PHE A 72 -19.70 -13.78 -12.57
N VAL A 73 -20.33 -14.93 -12.30
CA VAL A 73 -21.76 -15.02 -12.02
C VAL A 73 -22.04 -14.50 -10.60
N ASN A 74 -23.23 -13.93 -10.38
CA ASN A 74 -23.66 -13.38 -9.08
C ASN A 74 -23.65 -14.40 -7.91
N SER A 75 -23.38 -15.68 -8.15
CA SER A 75 -23.34 -16.74 -7.12
C SER A 75 -21.93 -17.19 -6.69
N THR A 76 -20.85 -16.60 -7.23
CA THR A 76 -19.49 -16.95 -6.82
C THR A 76 -19.15 -16.31 -5.47
N GLY A 77 -19.04 -17.12 -4.42
CA GLY A 77 -18.71 -16.63 -3.09
C GLY A 77 -18.73 -17.72 -2.02
N TYR A 78 -19.02 -17.32 -0.79
CA TYR A 78 -19.09 -18.21 0.37
C TYR A 78 -20.52 -18.25 0.90
N THR A 79 -20.83 -19.14 1.84
CA THR A 79 -22.07 -19.12 2.63
C THR A 79 -21.70 -19.03 4.10
N LEU A 80 -22.35 -18.12 4.83
CA LEU A 80 -22.21 -17.99 6.27
C LEU A 80 -23.05 -19.04 6.98
N ALA A 81 -22.42 -19.84 7.83
CA ALA A 81 -23.08 -20.82 8.66
C ALA A 81 -23.91 -20.15 9.77
N SER A 82 -24.78 -20.93 10.41
CA SER A 82 -25.63 -20.46 11.51
C SER A 82 -24.87 -20.04 12.77
N ASP A 83 -23.59 -20.40 12.88
CA ASP A 83 -22.71 -19.93 13.96
C ASP A 83 -22.29 -18.46 13.81
N GLY A 84 -22.57 -17.84 12.65
CA GLY A 84 -22.22 -16.45 12.35
C GLY A 84 -20.73 -16.21 12.15
N VAL A 85 -19.91 -17.27 12.06
CA VAL A 85 -18.44 -17.20 11.99
C VAL A 85 -17.91 -17.97 10.80
N THR A 86 -18.38 -19.19 10.58
CA THR A 86 -17.80 -20.09 9.58
C THR A 86 -18.34 -19.76 8.19
N LEU A 87 -17.43 -19.59 7.24
CA LEU A 87 -17.71 -19.36 5.82
C LEU A 87 -17.22 -20.55 5.00
N THR A 88 -18.14 -21.21 4.31
CA THR A 88 -17.82 -22.33 3.40
C THR A 88 -17.98 -21.90 1.95
N PRO A 89 -17.09 -22.30 1.02
CA PRO A 89 -17.24 -21.97 -0.40
C PRO A 89 -18.60 -22.46 -0.93
N THR A 90 -19.29 -21.65 -1.74
CA THR A 90 -20.49 -22.11 -2.45
C THR A 90 -20.10 -23.16 -3.51
N ALA A 91 -21.06 -23.97 -3.96
CA ALA A 91 -20.81 -24.97 -5.01
C ALA A 91 -20.24 -24.35 -6.31
N ASN A 92 -20.56 -23.08 -6.58
CA ASN A 92 -20.10 -22.32 -7.74
C ASN A 92 -18.87 -21.43 -7.43
N ASN A 93 -18.21 -21.60 -6.27
CA ASN A 93 -16.99 -20.87 -5.92
C ASN A 93 -15.79 -21.49 -6.64
N TYR A 94 -15.72 -21.31 -7.94
CA TYR A 94 -14.60 -21.76 -8.74
C TYR A 94 -13.46 -20.73 -8.66
N ASN A 95 -12.43 -21.03 -7.88
CA ASN A 95 -11.16 -20.32 -7.93
C ASN A 95 -10.26 -21.01 -8.97
N PRO A 96 -9.93 -20.33 -10.09
CA PRO A 96 -9.23 -20.96 -11.22
C PRO A 96 -7.73 -21.19 -10.96
N TYR A 97 -7.19 -20.70 -9.84
CA TYR A 97 -5.76 -20.79 -9.54
C TYR A 97 -5.46 -21.76 -8.38
N TYR A 98 -6.29 -21.75 -7.33
CA TYR A 98 -6.10 -22.58 -6.13
C TYR A 98 -7.44 -23.08 -5.59
N PRO A 99 -7.53 -24.29 -5.02
CA PRO A 99 -8.74 -24.74 -4.35
C PRO A 99 -9.20 -23.76 -3.28
N SER A 100 -10.49 -23.41 -3.27
CA SER A 100 -11.09 -22.61 -2.22
C SER A 100 -11.13 -23.39 -0.90
N MET A 101 -10.92 -22.69 0.22
CA MET A 101 -10.89 -23.28 1.56
C MET A 101 -11.95 -22.66 2.46
N SER A 102 -12.38 -23.38 3.50
CA SER A 102 -13.25 -22.77 4.52
C SER A 102 -12.49 -21.71 5.31
N ILE A 103 -13.15 -20.59 5.59
CA ILE A 103 -12.58 -19.45 6.32
C ILE A 103 -13.50 -19.03 7.47
N LYS A 104 -13.02 -18.11 8.30
CA LYS A 104 -13.74 -17.56 9.44
C LYS A 104 -13.88 -16.06 9.30
N LEU A 105 -15.03 -15.54 9.72
CA LEU A 105 -15.32 -14.13 9.90
C LEU A 105 -15.06 -13.76 11.35
N ARG A 106 -14.31 -12.67 11.57
CA ARG A 106 -14.18 -12.01 12.87
C ARG A 106 -14.39 -10.52 12.69
N THR A 107 -15.15 -9.93 13.60
CA THR A 107 -15.30 -8.48 13.70
C THR A 107 -14.88 -8.01 15.08
N ASN A 108 -14.33 -6.81 15.15
CA ASN A 108 -13.97 -6.16 16.39
C ASN A 108 -14.15 -4.65 16.25
N THR A 109 -14.46 -3.94 17.33
CA THR A 109 -14.54 -2.48 17.33
C THR A 109 -13.57 -1.93 18.37
N LEU A 110 -12.66 -1.07 17.92
CA LEU A 110 -11.69 -0.37 18.75
C LEU A 110 -12.11 1.11 18.81
N GLU A 111 -12.93 1.47 19.81
CA GLU A 111 -13.63 2.76 19.89
C GLU A 111 -14.45 3.06 18.63
N SER A 112 -13.91 3.83 17.68
CA SER A 112 -14.54 4.16 16.40
C SER A 112 -14.07 3.31 15.23
N ILE A 113 -12.94 2.61 15.37
CA ILE A 113 -12.34 1.84 14.29
C ILE A 113 -12.98 0.46 14.26
N LEU A 114 -13.68 0.16 13.18
CA LEU A 114 -14.25 -1.17 12.95
C LEU A 114 -13.19 -2.03 12.25
N ASN A 115 -12.96 -3.23 12.77
CA ASN A 115 -12.14 -4.27 12.13
C ASN A 115 -13.03 -5.39 11.61
N VAL A 116 -12.77 -5.83 10.38
CA VAL A 116 -13.39 -7.00 9.75
C VAL A 116 -12.29 -7.87 9.18
N LYS A 117 -12.20 -9.11 9.64
CA LYS A 117 -11.19 -10.08 9.22
C LYS A 117 -11.84 -11.34 8.65
N LEU A 118 -11.43 -11.74 7.44
CA LEU A 118 -11.70 -13.04 6.84
C LEU A 118 -10.38 -13.83 6.79
N TYR A 119 -10.33 -14.99 7.44
CA TYR A 119 -9.07 -15.70 7.64
C TYR A 119 -9.23 -17.23 7.71
N ALA A 120 -8.14 -17.94 7.46
CA ALA A 120 -8.01 -19.35 7.84
C ALA A 120 -6.88 -19.51 8.88
N ASP A 121 -7.01 -20.48 9.78
CA ASP A 121 -6.04 -20.69 10.85
C ASP A 121 -4.65 -21.07 10.27
N GLY A 122 -3.58 -20.63 10.93
CA GLY A 122 -2.20 -20.95 10.55
C GLY A 122 -1.66 -20.18 9.33
N ARG A 123 -2.44 -19.29 8.72
CA ARG A 123 -1.97 -18.44 7.62
C ARG A 123 -1.17 -17.24 8.14
N TYR A 124 -0.26 -16.76 7.30
CA TYR A 124 0.57 -15.59 7.60
C TYR A 124 -0.27 -14.32 7.80
N ASP A 125 0.02 -13.60 8.89
CA ASP A 125 -0.39 -12.22 9.11
C ASP A 125 0.87 -11.34 9.14
N PRO A 126 0.83 -10.11 8.60
CA PRO A 126 1.96 -9.18 8.68
C PRO A 126 2.46 -8.98 10.11
N TYR A 127 3.73 -9.27 10.35
CA TYR A 127 4.40 -9.04 11.63
C TYR A 127 4.86 -7.59 11.73
N VAL A 128 3.90 -6.67 11.81
CA VAL A 128 4.13 -5.24 12.03
C VAL A 128 3.41 -4.84 13.32
N GLU A 129 4.18 -4.38 14.30
CA GLU A 129 3.63 -3.88 15.56
C GLU A 129 3.17 -2.44 15.39
N PHE A 130 1.85 -2.27 15.23
CA PHE A 130 1.21 -0.97 15.31
C PHE A 130 0.87 -0.64 16.77
N PRO A 131 0.97 0.64 17.20
CA PRO A 131 0.47 1.07 18.51
C PRO A 131 -1.01 0.72 18.71
N ARG A 132 -1.81 0.78 17.64
CA ARG A 132 -3.27 0.55 17.63
C ARG A 132 -4.00 1.49 18.59
N ASP A 133 -3.42 2.66 18.84
CA ASP A 133 -4.07 3.72 19.57
C ASP A 133 -5.30 4.20 18.80
N VAL A 134 -6.26 4.75 19.54
CA VAL A 134 -7.56 5.15 19.02
C VAL A 134 -7.92 6.54 19.49
N GLU A 135 -8.75 7.21 18.70
CA GLU A 135 -9.24 8.55 19.02
C GLU A 135 -10.75 8.63 18.88
N LYS A 136 -11.38 9.39 19.77
CA LYS A 136 -12.83 9.56 19.75
C LYS A 136 -13.25 10.40 18.54
N THR A 137 -14.32 9.95 17.89
CA THR A 137 -15.00 10.65 16.80
C THR A 137 -16.50 10.58 17.04
N SER A 138 -17.24 11.52 16.45
CA SER A 138 -18.71 11.54 16.50
C SER A 138 -19.36 10.51 15.58
N GLU A 139 -18.57 9.81 14.78
CA GLU A 139 -19.04 8.87 13.77
C GLU A 139 -18.88 7.42 14.25
N GLN A 140 -19.90 6.60 14.00
CA GLN A 140 -19.92 5.18 14.32
C GLN A 140 -20.19 4.36 13.06
N LEU A 141 -19.64 3.15 13.04
CA LEU A 141 -19.77 2.20 11.95
C LEU A 141 -20.51 0.96 12.43
N ILE A 142 -21.41 0.45 11.60
CA ILE A 142 -22.17 -0.77 11.86
C ILE A 142 -21.78 -1.81 10.83
N PHE A 143 -21.38 -2.98 11.31
CA PHE A 143 -21.19 -4.17 10.48
C PHE A 143 -22.50 -4.96 10.39
N GLN A 144 -22.88 -5.35 9.18
CA GLN A 144 -23.98 -6.28 8.94
C GLN A 144 -23.56 -7.32 7.91
N SER A 145 -23.99 -8.56 8.09
CA SER A 145 -23.72 -9.62 7.12
C SER A 145 -24.92 -10.53 6.94
N ASN A 146 -25.10 -11.04 5.73
CA ASN A 146 -26.18 -11.93 5.37
C ASN A 146 -25.80 -12.83 4.18
N ASN A 147 -26.58 -13.89 3.99
CA ASN A 147 -26.53 -14.72 2.79
C ASN A 147 -27.57 -14.19 1.80
N LEU A 148 -27.14 -13.78 0.61
CA LEU A 148 -27.95 -13.18 -0.43
C LEU A 148 -28.39 -14.20 -1.50
N GLY A 149 -29.60 -13.99 -2.01
CA GLY A 149 -30.16 -14.72 -3.15
C GLY A 149 -30.41 -16.22 -2.92
N PRO A 150 -30.91 -16.94 -3.95
CA PRO A 150 -31.26 -18.36 -3.84
C PRO A 150 -30.06 -19.28 -3.56
N GLY A 151 -28.85 -18.83 -3.91
CA GLY A 151 -27.60 -19.56 -3.69
C GLY A 151 -26.93 -19.32 -2.33
N GLY A 152 -27.52 -18.47 -1.48
CA GLY A 152 -27.03 -18.18 -0.13
C GLY A 152 -25.60 -17.62 -0.11
N THR A 153 -25.31 -16.65 -0.98
CA THR A 153 -23.97 -16.07 -1.10
C THR A 153 -23.76 -15.00 -0.04
N PHE A 154 -22.79 -15.22 0.84
CA PHE A 154 -22.34 -14.30 1.87
C PHE A 154 -21.97 -12.95 1.28
N ALA A 155 -22.52 -11.90 1.88
CA ALA A 155 -22.07 -10.53 1.73
C ALA A 155 -22.10 -9.83 3.09
N PHE A 156 -21.30 -8.77 3.21
CA PHE A 156 -21.39 -7.86 4.34
C PHE A 156 -21.39 -6.41 3.88
N THR A 157 -21.95 -5.57 4.73
CA THR A 157 -21.91 -4.12 4.60
C THR A 157 -21.29 -3.48 5.84
N VAL A 158 -20.51 -2.43 5.63
CA VAL A 158 -20.12 -1.48 6.66
C VAL A 158 -20.86 -0.17 6.40
N THR A 159 -21.70 0.23 7.35
CA THR A 159 -22.61 1.35 7.19
C THR A 159 -22.31 2.42 8.23
N ARG A 160 -22.34 3.69 7.83
CA ARG A 160 -22.23 4.82 8.75
C ARG A 160 -23.55 5.00 9.52
N SER A 161 -23.49 4.94 10.86
CA SER A 161 -24.71 5.00 11.70
C SER A 161 -25.48 6.32 11.60
N SER A 162 -24.77 7.43 11.35
CA SER A 162 -25.34 8.78 11.44
C SER A 162 -26.22 9.15 10.24
N ASP A 163 -25.99 8.56 9.07
CA ASP A 163 -26.72 8.86 7.83
C ASP A 163 -27.08 7.65 6.96
N GLY A 164 -26.70 6.43 7.38
CA GLY A 164 -27.03 5.20 6.67
C GLY A 164 -26.20 4.95 5.41
N THR A 165 -25.12 5.70 5.16
CA THR A 165 -24.28 5.51 3.98
C THR A 165 -23.53 4.18 4.04
N ASN A 166 -23.72 3.32 3.04
CA ASN A 166 -22.92 2.10 2.83
C ASN A 166 -21.50 2.49 2.36
N LEU A 167 -20.53 2.31 3.24
CA LEU A 167 -19.11 2.64 3.01
C LEU A 167 -18.38 1.53 2.26
N TRP A 168 -18.77 0.28 2.54
CA TRP A 168 -18.22 -0.92 1.93
C TRP A 168 -19.34 -1.94 1.86
N ASP A 169 -19.72 -2.32 0.66
CA ASP A 169 -20.79 -3.27 0.38
C ASP A 169 -20.28 -4.37 -0.54
N THR A 170 -20.16 -5.60 -0.04
CA THR A 170 -19.62 -6.74 -0.80
C THR A 170 -20.68 -7.50 -1.58
N SER A 171 -21.91 -6.99 -1.68
CA SER A 171 -22.99 -7.62 -2.47
C SER A 171 -22.68 -7.67 -3.97
N ILE A 172 -21.68 -6.91 -4.44
CA ILE A 172 -21.10 -7.03 -5.78
C ILE A 172 -20.53 -8.44 -6.07
N GLY A 173 -20.22 -9.22 -5.03
CA GLY A 173 -19.79 -10.61 -5.13
C GLY A 173 -18.30 -10.80 -5.44
N GLY A 174 -17.92 -12.03 -5.81
CA GLY A 174 -16.55 -12.35 -6.22
C GLY A 174 -15.58 -12.63 -5.07
N LEU A 175 -16.06 -13.02 -3.88
CA LEU A 175 -15.22 -13.47 -2.79
C LEU A 175 -14.58 -14.83 -3.13
N LEU A 176 -13.26 -14.85 -3.26
CA LEU A 176 -12.45 -16.05 -3.47
C LEU A 176 -11.39 -16.12 -2.39
N PHE A 177 -11.10 -17.33 -1.90
CA PHE A 177 -10.09 -17.52 -0.86
C PHE A 177 -9.42 -18.88 -1.04
N GLY A 178 -8.32 -18.90 -1.79
CA GLY A 178 -7.41 -20.02 -1.93
C GLY A 178 -6.05 -19.71 -1.31
N ASP A 179 -5.13 -20.67 -1.38
CA ASP A 179 -3.84 -20.54 -0.70
C ASP A 179 -2.99 -19.37 -1.22
N GLN A 180 -2.91 -19.20 -2.55
CA GLN A 180 -2.19 -18.08 -3.17
C GLN A 180 -3.04 -17.29 -4.17
N TYR A 181 -4.35 -17.27 -3.95
CA TYR A 181 -5.26 -16.36 -4.65
C TYR A 181 -6.47 -16.03 -3.79
N ILE A 182 -6.51 -14.80 -3.31
CA ILE A 182 -7.57 -14.27 -2.45
C ILE A 182 -8.13 -13.03 -3.15
N GLN A 183 -9.46 -12.91 -3.20
CA GLN A 183 -10.14 -11.77 -3.82
C GLN A 183 -11.35 -11.35 -2.98
N ILE A 184 -11.55 -10.05 -2.83
CA ILE A 184 -12.79 -9.47 -2.30
C ILE A 184 -13.12 -8.19 -3.08
N ALA A 185 -14.40 -7.96 -3.36
CA ALA A 185 -14.84 -6.76 -4.05
C ALA A 185 -15.89 -6.00 -3.25
N THR A 186 -16.01 -4.70 -3.54
CA THR A 186 -16.96 -3.83 -2.86
C THR A 186 -17.42 -2.65 -3.71
N TYR A 187 -18.69 -2.27 -3.56
CA TYR A 187 -19.15 -0.95 -3.95
C TYR A 187 -18.64 0.12 -2.98
N LEU A 188 -18.24 1.27 -3.54
CA LEU A 188 -17.82 2.44 -2.77
C LEU A 188 -18.91 3.52 -2.82
N PRO A 189 -18.97 4.42 -1.80
CA PRO A 189 -20.06 5.37 -1.75
C PRO A 189 -19.96 6.54 -2.72
N SER A 190 -18.78 6.82 -3.24
CA SER A 190 -18.54 7.89 -4.20
C SER A 190 -17.34 7.55 -5.08
N LYS A 191 -17.09 8.38 -6.11
CA LYS A 191 -15.90 8.30 -6.97
C LYS A 191 -14.68 9.05 -6.41
N ASN A 192 -14.79 9.68 -5.25
CA ASN A 192 -13.73 10.52 -4.69
C ASN A 192 -12.78 9.67 -3.84
N VAL A 193 -12.01 8.81 -4.50
CA VAL A 193 -11.07 7.87 -3.87
C VAL A 193 -9.64 8.42 -3.94
N TYR A 194 -8.90 8.29 -2.84
CA TYR A 194 -7.54 8.81 -2.63
C TYR A 194 -6.68 7.79 -1.88
N GLY A 195 -5.38 7.74 -2.13
CA GLY A 195 -4.47 6.79 -1.48
C GLY A 195 -4.07 5.64 -2.40
N PHE A 196 -3.76 4.48 -1.81
CA PHE A 196 -2.91 3.44 -2.39
C PHE A 196 -1.49 3.95 -2.71
N GLY A 197 -0.55 3.02 -2.85
CA GLY A 197 0.82 3.37 -3.20
C GLY A 197 1.77 2.18 -3.04
N ASP A 198 2.99 2.28 -3.53
CA ASP A 198 3.59 3.46 -4.17
C ASP A 198 3.48 3.42 -5.72
N HIS A 199 2.98 4.52 -6.31
CA HIS A 199 2.67 4.65 -7.74
C HIS A 199 2.72 6.10 -8.23
N ILE A 200 2.90 6.30 -9.53
CA ILE A 200 2.67 7.59 -10.19
C ILE A 200 1.22 7.69 -10.67
N HIS A 201 0.31 8.08 -9.77
CA HIS A 201 -1.13 8.24 -10.10
C HIS A 201 -1.45 9.39 -11.08
N LYS A 202 -0.53 10.34 -11.31
CA LYS A 202 -0.69 11.63 -12.04
C LYS A 202 -1.71 12.62 -11.45
N LYS A 203 -2.76 12.14 -10.80
CA LYS A 203 -3.74 12.95 -10.07
C LYS A 203 -3.94 12.37 -8.68
N LEU A 204 -4.24 13.25 -7.72
CA LEU A 204 -4.51 12.83 -6.34
C LEU A 204 -5.81 12.01 -6.24
N ARG A 205 -6.88 12.45 -6.91
CA ARG A 205 -8.13 11.68 -7.01
C ARG A 205 -7.99 10.60 -8.08
N HIS A 206 -8.29 9.36 -7.72
CA HIS A 206 -8.32 8.24 -8.65
C HIS A 206 -9.33 8.46 -9.79
N ASN A 207 -8.99 7.96 -10.98
CA ASN A 207 -9.90 7.96 -12.12
C ASN A 207 -10.79 6.71 -12.05
N MET A 208 -12.03 6.91 -11.60
CA MET A 208 -13.03 5.85 -11.50
C MET A 208 -13.82 5.64 -12.80
N ASP A 209 -13.58 6.37 -13.89
CA ASP A 209 -14.38 6.24 -15.13
C ASP A 209 -13.88 5.13 -16.07
N ARG A 210 -12.94 4.32 -15.58
CA ARG A 210 -12.32 3.19 -16.28
C ARG A 210 -11.92 2.12 -15.26
N TYR A 211 -11.70 0.91 -15.73
CA TYR A 211 -11.01 -0.09 -14.93
C TYR A 211 -9.51 0.20 -14.92
N THR A 212 -8.92 0.24 -13.73
CA THR A 212 -7.47 0.43 -13.54
C THR A 212 -6.99 -0.48 -12.42
N SER A 213 -6.01 -1.33 -12.70
CA SER A 213 -5.31 -2.11 -11.67
C SER A 213 -4.08 -1.37 -11.17
N TRP A 214 -3.90 -1.33 -9.85
CA TRP A 214 -2.74 -0.81 -9.14
C TRP A 214 -2.07 -1.94 -8.34
N PRO A 215 -1.10 -2.67 -8.94
CA PRO A 215 -0.33 -3.69 -8.24
C PRO A 215 0.56 -3.07 -7.15
N MET A 216 0.71 -3.73 -6.02
CA MET A 216 1.53 -3.31 -4.88
C MET A 216 2.45 -4.47 -4.50
N PHE A 217 3.74 -4.26 -4.74
CA PHE A 217 4.83 -5.12 -4.30
C PHE A 217 6.11 -4.30 -4.36
N THR A 218 6.86 -4.20 -3.25
CA THR A 218 8.02 -3.30 -3.17
C THR A 218 9.04 -3.64 -4.26
N ARG A 219 9.36 -2.66 -5.12
CA ARG A 219 10.21 -2.86 -6.28
C ARG A 219 11.01 -1.60 -6.60
N ASP A 220 12.32 -1.78 -6.77
CA ASP A 220 13.18 -0.77 -7.36
C ASP A 220 12.94 -0.70 -8.88
N VAL A 221 12.18 0.32 -9.28
CA VAL A 221 11.95 0.76 -10.66
C VAL A 221 11.79 2.29 -10.64
N GLY A 222 12.42 2.98 -11.58
CA GLY A 222 12.31 4.43 -11.69
C GLY A 222 10.86 4.89 -12.00
N PRO A 223 10.36 5.97 -11.36
CA PRO A 223 8.99 6.43 -11.54
C PRO A 223 8.74 6.97 -12.96
N ASP A 224 7.72 6.42 -13.62
CA ASP A 224 7.33 6.88 -14.97
C ASP A 224 6.50 8.19 -14.89
N SER A 225 7.21 9.29 -15.05
CA SER A 225 6.62 10.64 -15.09
C SER A 225 6.10 11.05 -16.47
N TYR A 226 6.30 10.24 -17.52
CA TYR A 226 6.04 10.64 -18.90
C TYR A 226 4.77 10.00 -19.49
N SER A 227 4.52 8.71 -19.23
CA SER A 227 3.35 8.02 -19.77
C SER A 227 2.05 8.60 -19.22
N ALA A 228 0.99 8.63 -20.05
CA ALA A 228 -0.33 9.10 -19.63
C ALA A 228 -0.96 8.24 -18.52
N LEU A 229 -0.63 6.94 -18.50
CA LEU A 229 -0.98 5.99 -17.45
C LEU A 229 0.20 5.04 -17.25
N SER A 230 0.69 4.96 -16.02
CA SER A 230 1.63 3.93 -15.58
C SER A 230 1.13 3.39 -14.24
N THR A 231 0.95 2.08 -14.16
CA THR A 231 0.45 1.39 -12.97
C THR A 231 1.52 0.53 -12.30
N THR A 232 2.78 0.67 -12.73
CA THR A 232 3.90 -0.09 -12.18
C THR A 232 4.03 0.15 -10.67
N ASN A 233 4.11 -0.92 -9.90
CA ASN A 233 4.46 -0.91 -8.49
C ASN A 233 5.87 -0.34 -8.28
N LEU A 234 6.03 0.53 -7.28
CA LEU A 234 7.31 1.17 -6.94
C LEU A 234 7.82 0.69 -5.57
N TYR A 235 8.49 1.57 -4.83
CA TYR A 235 9.32 1.23 -3.69
C TYR A 235 8.51 0.79 -2.46
N GLY A 236 7.35 1.41 -2.23
CA GLY A 236 6.49 1.19 -1.07
C GLY A 236 5.25 0.35 -1.36
N VAL A 237 4.67 -0.18 -0.27
CA VAL A 237 3.33 -0.80 -0.27
C VAL A 237 2.49 -0.07 0.78
N HIS A 238 1.52 0.69 0.31
CA HIS A 238 0.62 1.51 1.13
C HIS A 238 -0.84 1.09 0.87
N PRO A 239 -1.31 0.00 1.50
CA PRO A 239 -2.64 -0.56 1.25
C PRO A 239 -3.72 0.19 2.04
N PHE A 240 -3.64 1.52 2.06
CA PHE A 240 -4.60 2.42 2.70
C PHE A 240 -5.21 3.36 1.66
N TYR A 241 -6.51 3.54 1.71
CA TYR A 241 -7.21 4.53 0.91
C TYR A 241 -8.27 5.27 1.73
N MET A 242 -8.71 6.42 1.21
CA MET A 242 -9.77 7.25 1.76
C MET A 242 -10.79 7.56 0.67
N VAL A 243 -12.06 7.62 1.07
CA VAL A 243 -13.16 8.09 0.22
C VAL A 243 -13.80 9.31 0.85
N VAL A 244 -13.97 10.36 0.06
CA VAL A 244 -14.83 11.51 0.43
C VAL A 244 -16.24 11.23 -0.09
N GLU A 245 -17.16 10.96 0.81
CA GLU A 245 -18.57 10.64 0.52
C GLU A 245 -19.30 11.84 -0.09
N ASP A 246 -20.43 11.58 -0.75
CA ASP A 246 -21.23 12.64 -1.39
C ASP A 246 -21.80 13.65 -0.36
N SER A 247 -21.91 13.25 0.91
CA SER A 247 -22.27 14.12 2.03
C SER A 247 -21.15 15.08 2.46
N GLY A 248 -19.93 14.90 1.96
CA GLY A 248 -18.71 15.58 2.42
C GLY A 248 -18.02 14.92 3.61
N LYS A 249 -18.64 13.89 4.21
CA LYS A 249 -17.97 13.03 5.21
C LYS A 249 -16.91 12.16 4.55
N ALA A 250 -16.09 11.51 5.35
CA ALA A 250 -15.04 10.65 4.83
C ALA A 250 -14.85 9.38 5.66
N HIS A 251 -14.36 8.34 5.02
CA HIS A 251 -13.82 7.17 5.70
C HIS A 251 -12.53 6.73 5.03
N GLY A 252 -11.68 6.06 5.80
CA GLY A 252 -10.47 5.41 5.31
C GLY A 252 -10.51 3.93 5.59
N VAL A 253 -9.80 3.16 4.79
CA VAL A 253 -9.62 1.73 5.04
C VAL A 253 -8.18 1.30 4.81
N LEU A 254 -7.63 0.62 5.81
CA LEU A 254 -6.38 -0.12 5.71
C LEU A 254 -6.69 -1.59 5.43
N ILE A 255 -6.10 -2.14 4.37
CA ILE A 255 -6.09 -3.58 4.06
C ILE A 255 -4.74 -4.13 4.54
N LEU A 256 -4.71 -4.74 5.73
CA LEU A 256 -3.46 -5.20 6.33
C LEU A 256 -3.01 -6.54 5.73
N ASN A 257 -2.17 -6.46 4.70
CA ASN A 257 -1.52 -7.59 4.05
C ASN A 257 -0.20 -7.11 3.40
N SER A 258 0.84 -7.96 3.40
CA SER A 258 2.17 -7.64 2.83
C SER A 258 2.59 -8.57 1.69
N ASN A 259 1.76 -9.52 1.29
CA ASN A 259 1.99 -10.31 0.08
C ASN A 259 1.85 -9.39 -1.14
N ALA A 260 2.36 -9.85 -2.30
CA ALA A 260 2.06 -9.17 -3.55
C ALA A 260 0.54 -9.10 -3.73
N GLN A 261 0.06 -7.92 -4.06
CA GLN A 261 -1.36 -7.61 -4.05
C GLN A 261 -1.68 -6.59 -5.14
N GLU A 262 -2.95 -6.41 -5.45
CA GLU A 262 -3.40 -5.35 -6.34
C GLU A 262 -4.78 -4.86 -5.93
N VAL A 263 -5.09 -3.62 -6.30
CA VAL A 263 -6.44 -3.07 -6.25
C VAL A 263 -6.89 -2.67 -7.65
N VAL A 264 -8.06 -3.14 -8.05
CA VAL A 264 -8.72 -2.72 -9.29
C VAL A 264 -9.85 -1.76 -8.94
N LEU A 265 -9.79 -0.56 -9.49
CA LEU A 265 -10.84 0.45 -9.35
C LEU A 265 -11.70 0.47 -10.61
N GLY A 266 -13.01 0.61 -10.47
CA GLY A 266 -13.94 0.64 -11.60
C GLY A 266 -15.12 1.60 -11.42
N PRO A 267 -16.00 1.74 -12.43
CA PRO A 267 -16.95 2.86 -12.57
C PRO A 267 -18.25 2.77 -11.79
N ALA A 268 -18.55 1.60 -11.20
CA ALA A 268 -19.81 1.38 -10.48
C ALA A 268 -20.10 2.29 -9.26
N PRO A 269 -19.18 3.12 -8.74
CA PRO A 269 -17.77 2.88 -8.39
C PRO A 269 -17.57 1.64 -7.52
N HIS A 270 -16.47 0.92 -7.76
CA HIS A 270 -16.13 -0.24 -6.95
C HIS A 270 -14.62 -0.43 -6.83
N LEU A 271 -14.24 -1.27 -5.88
CA LEU A 271 -12.89 -1.74 -5.66
C LEU A 271 -12.89 -3.27 -5.65
N VAL A 272 -11.90 -3.88 -6.32
CA VAL A 272 -11.57 -5.30 -6.21
C VAL A 272 -10.16 -5.40 -5.63
N TYR A 273 -10.03 -6.01 -4.46
CA TYR A 273 -8.73 -6.31 -3.86
C TYR A 273 -8.36 -7.76 -4.20
N ARG A 274 -7.11 -7.98 -4.64
CA ARG A 274 -6.56 -9.32 -4.88
C ARG A 274 -5.18 -9.44 -4.24
N THR A 275 -4.87 -10.62 -3.72
CA THR A 275 -3.54 -10.91 -3.17
C THR A 275 -3.18 -12.37 -3.31
N ILE A 276 -1.87 -12.66 -3.35
CA ILE A 276 -1.34 -14.02 -3.51
C ILE A 276 -1.02 -14.71 -2.19
N GLY A 277 -1.55 -14.22 -1.06
CA GLY A 277 -1.33 -14.88 0.23
C GLY A 277 -1.89 -14.12 1.42
N GLY A 278 -1.66 -14.68 2.62
CA GLY A 278 -2.11 -14.09 3.88
C GLY A 278 -3.63 -14.18 4.10
N ASN A 279 -4.19 -13.19 4.79
CA ASN A 279 -5.61 -13.06 5.11
C ASN A 279 -6.18 -11.72 4.61
N ILE A 280 -7.51 -11.55 4.69
CA ILE A 280 -8.16 -10.26 4.49
C ILE A 280 -8.38 -9.64 5.87
N ASP A 281 -7.60 -8.64 6.26
CA ASP A 281 -7.74 -7.93 7.55
C ASP A 281 -7.98 -6.43 7.30
N LEU A 282 -9.22 -5.98 7.48
CA LEU A 282 -9.68 -4.64 7.11
C LEU A 282 -9.89 -3.78 8.36
N TYR A 283 -9.38 -2.55 8.37
CA TYR A 283 -9.63 -1.57 9.42
C TYR A 283 -10.27 -0.32 8.83
N PHE A 284 -11.45 0.03 9.32
CA PHE A 284 -12.27 1.14 8.84
C PHE A 284 -12.17 2.33 9.80
N PHE A 285 -11.79 3.49 9.28
CA PHE A 285 -11.55 4.72 10.04
C PHE A 285 -12.60 5.78 9.65
N PRO A 286 -13.62 6.04 10.49
CA PRO A 286 -14.67 7.00 10.16
C PRO A 286 -14.31 8.43 10.56
N GLY A 287 -14.48 9.40 9.68
CA GLY A 287 -14.41 10.82 10.01
C GLY A 287 -15.75 11.50 9.71
N PRO A 288 -16.06 12.65 10.35
CA PRO A 288 -16.86 13.64 9.66
C PRO A 288 -16.00 14.41 8.63
N LYS A 289 -14.67 14.52 8.80
CA LYS A 289 -13.77 15.17 7.83
C LYS A 289 -12.64 14.24 7.35
N PRO A 290 -12.07 14.47 6.16
CA PRO A 290 -10.87 13.77 5.68
C PRO A 290 -9.71 13.80 6.67
N ASP A 291 -9.45 14.94 7.31
CA ASP A 291 -8.36 15.07 8.28
C ASP A 291 -8.55 14.18 9.51
N ASP A 292 -9.80 13.96 9.94
CA ASP A 292 -10.10 13.07 11.06
C ASP A 292 -9.79 11.61 10.73
N VAL A 293 -9.98 11.20 9.47
CA VAL A 293 -9.64 9.87 8.97
C VAL A 293 -8.13 9.67 9.01
N ILE A 294 -7.36 10.61 8.45
CA ILE A 294 -5.90 10.54 8.37
C ILE A 294 -5.27 10.58 9.78
N ARG A 295 -5.80 11.42 10.67
CA ARG A 295 -5.36 11.47 12.06
C ARG A 295 -5.57 10.14 12.79
N GLN A 296 -6.75 9.53 12.67
CA GLN A 296 -7.01 8.20 13.25
C GLN A 296 -6.08 7.14 12.66
N TYR A 297 -5.87 7.14 11.35
CA TYR A 297 -4.95 6.22 10.69
C TYR A 297 -3.53 6.34 11.26
N HIS A 298 -2.97 7.55 11.37
CA HIS A 298 -1.63 7.76 11.93
C HIS A 298 -1.52 7.42 13.42
N ILE A 299 -2.54 7.71 14.23
CA ILE A 299 -2.53 7.30 15.64
C ILE A 299 -2.52 5.76 15.73
N PHE A 300 -3.28 5.09 14.86
CA PHE A 300 -3.36 3.64 14.82
C PHE A 300 -2.05 2.98 14.35
N ILE A 301 -1.47 3.40 13.22
CA ILE A 301 -0.26 2.77 12.64
C ILE A 301 1.06 3.28 13.23
N GLY A 302 1.03 4.39 13.97
CA GLY A 302 2.22 5.10 14.44
C GLY A 302 2.32 6.50 13.83
N LYS A 303 2.45 7.49 14.69
CA LYS A 303 2.61 8.89 14.28
C LYS A 303 3.94 9.05 13.53
N PRO A 304 4.01 9.95 12.54
CA PRO A 304 5.29 10.32 11.96
C PRO A 304 6.22 10.83 13.06
N PHE A 305 7.50 10.46 12.98
CA PHE A 305 8.51 11.01 13.88
C PHE A 305 8.63 12.52 13.63
N MET A 306 8.97 13.29 14.67
CA MET A 306 9.26 14.71 14.51
C MET A 306 10.67 14.85 13.90
N PRO A 307 10.82 15.37 12.67
CA PRO A 307 12.13 15.58 12.09
C PRO A 307 12.92 16.61 12.89
N ALA A 308 14.25 16.45 12.97
CA ALA A 308 15.10 17.51 13.47
C ALA A 308 14.93 18.77 12.62
N TYR A 309 15.02 19.96 13.23
CA TYR A 309 14.69 21.22 12.55
C TYR A 309 15.50 21.44 11.24
N TRP A 310 16.77 21.03 11.23
CA TRP A 310 17.63 21.09 10.04
C TRP A 310 17.16 20.19 8.87
N GLY A 311 16.33 19.18 9.14
CA GLY A 311 15.75 18.30 8.11
C GLY A 311 14.74 19.00 7.19
N PHE A 312 14.21 20.16 7.60
CA PHE A 312 13.35 21.01 6.76
C PHE A 312 14.15 21.95 5.83
N GLY A 313 15.47 22.03 6.01
CA GLY A 313 16.35 22.87 5.22
C GLY A 313 16.64 22.30 3.82
N TYR A 314 17.27 23.12 2.98
CA TYR A 314 17.64 22.69 1.62
C TYR A 314 18.79 21.67 1.68
N GLN A 315 18.63 20.58 0.93
CA GLN A 315 19.58 19.47 0.89
C GLN A 315 20.19 19.37 -0.50
N LEU A 316 21.53 19.43 -0.58
CA LEU A 316 22.26 19.26 -1.84
C LEU A 316 22.75 17.81 -1.96
N SER A 317 22.28 17.12 -2.99
CA SER A 317 22.63 15.73 -3.27
C SER A 317 22.88 15.51 -4.76
N ARG A 318 23.62 14.45 -5.08
CA ARG A 318 23.58 13.76 -6.37
C ARG A 318 24.18 12.37 -6.21
N TRP A 319 23.75 11.46 -7.06
CA TRP A 319 24.54 10.28 -7.38
C TRP A 319 25.74 10.68 -8.24
N SER A 320 26.90 10.09 -7.96
CA SER A 320 28.11 10.19 -8.76
C SER A 320 28.73 11.57 -8.77
N TYR A 321 29.20 12.03 -7.60
CA TYR A 321 30.32 12.98 -7.57
C TYR A 321 31.60 12.19 -7.94
N PRO A 322 32.33 12.54 -9.02
CA PRO A 322 33.49 11.75 -9.44
C PRO A 322 34.62 11.72 -8.39
N SER A 323 34.70 12.75 -7.56
CA SER A 323 35.66 12.85 -6.47
C SER A 323 35.14 13.70 -5.32
N TYR A 324 35.80 13.59 -4.18
CA TYR A 324 35.65 14.51 -3.05
C TYR A 324 35.71 16.00 -3.47
N ASN A 325 36.65 16.37 -4.36
CA ASN A 325 36.81 17.75 -4.81
C ASN A 325 35.59 18.26 -5.61
N ASP A 326 34.92 17.38 -6.36
CA ASP A 326 33.71 17.75 -7.09
C ASP A 326 32.55 18.06 -6.15
N MET A 327 32.41 17.30 -5.05
CA MET A 327 31.44 17.58 -4.00
C MET A 327 31.76 18.91 -3.30
N LEU A 328 33.01 19.11 -2.90
CA LEU A 328 33.48 20.36 -2.29
C LEU A 328 33.18 21.58 -3.19
N ASN A 329 33.50 21.48 -4.48
CA ASN A 329 33.22 22.54 -5.45
C ASN A 329 31.73 22.81 -5.62
N ALA A 330 30.89 21.77 -5.62
CA ALA A 330 29.45 21.92 -5.70
C ALA A 330 28.85 22.60 -4.46
N VAL A 331 29.36 22.30 -3.27
CA VAL A 331 28.96 22.97 -2.03
C VAL A 331 29.42 24.43 -2.04
N ASN A 332 30.69 24.69 -2.37
CA ASN A 332 31.25 26.04 -2.39
C ASN A 332 30.54 26.96 -3.38
N ARG A 333 30.24 26.49 -4.60
CA ARG A 333 29.50 27.31 -5.58
C ARG A 333 28.07 27.62 -5.12
N THR A 334 27.42 26.68 -4.43
CA THR A 334 26.04 26.84 -3.92
C THR A 334 26.02 27.92 -2.84
N ARG A 335 27.00 27.86 -1.93
CA ARG A 335 27.19 28.87 -0.88
C ARG A 335 27.57 30.23 -1.44
N SER A 336 28.50 30.30 -2.37
CA SER A 336 28.92 31.55 -3.03
C SER A 336 27.77 32.21 -3.80
N ALA A 337 26.79 31.44 -4.26
CA ALA A 337 25.58 31.96 -4.89
C ALA A 337 24.52 32.47 -3.88
N GLY A 338 24.77 32.37 -2.57
CA GLY A 338 23.83 32.80 -1.53
C GLY A 338 22.63 31.88 -1.35
N VAL A 339 22.67 30.63 -1.85
CA VAL A 339 21.59 29.65 -1.67
C VAL A 339 21.64 29.12 -0.23
N PRO A 340 20.52 29.15 0.53
CA PRO A 340 20.45 28.50 1.83
C PRO A 340 20.78 27.02 1.71
N LEU A 341 21.67 26.51 2.57
CA LEU A 341 22.13 25.13 2.53
C LEU A 341 22.28 24.62 3.96
N ASP A 342 21.43 23.67 4.33
CA ASP A 342 21.42 23.07 5.68
C ASP A 342 22.03 21.67 5.67
N MET A 343 22.03 20.98 4.52
CA MET A 343 22.50 19.62 4.41
C MET A 343 23.22 19.33 3.10
N VAL A 344 24.31 18.59 3.20
CA VAL A 344 24.99 17.94 2.09
C VAL A 344 24.77 16.44 2.21
N VAL A 345 24.40 15.79 1.11
CA VAL A 345 24.24 14.34 1.04
C VAL A 345 25.41 13.74 0.28
N ALA A 346 26.11 12.79 0.89
CA ALA A 346 27.10 11.96 0.22
C ALA A 346 26.48 10.62 -0.18
N ASP A 347 26.35 10.42 -1.49
CA ASP A 347 25.90 9.16 -2.10
C ASP A 347 27.05 8.12 -2.13
N ILE A 348 26.81 6.92 -2.66
CA ILE A 348 27.66 5.73 -2.53
C ILE A 348 29.14 5.91 -2.96
N ASP A 349 29.45 6.96 -3.73
CA ASP A 349 30.79 7.26 -4.23
C ASP A 349 31.80 7.60 -3.12
N TYR A 350 31.33 8.03 -1.94
CA TYR A 350 32.22 8.27 -0.81
C TYR A 350 32.83 6.97 -0.25
N MET A 351 32.15 5.84 -0.47
CA MET A 351 32.53 4.53 0.05
C MET A 351 33.74 3.97 -0.69
N GLU A 352 34.53 3.13 -0.02
CA GLU A 352 35.57 2.38 -0.70
C GLU A 352 34.92 1.28 -1.55
N ARG A 353 34.92 1.47 -2.89
CA ARG A 353 34.35 0.53 -3.85
C ARG A 353 32.90 0.13 -3.48
N TYR A 354 32.10 1.13 -3.11
CA TYR A 354 30.68 1.00 -2.74
C TYR A 354 30.36 0.08 -1.56
N LYS A 355 31.37 -0.34 -0.78
CA LYS A 355 31.17 -1.13 0.44
C LYS A 355 30.64 -0.24 1.55
N ILE A 356 29.50 -0.58 2.13
CA ILE A 356 28.96 0.15 3.28
C ILE A 356 29.96 0.19 4.46
N PHE A 357 29.84 1.20 5.32
CA PHE A 357 30.74 1.43 6.47
C PHE A 357 32.23 1.46 6.10
N SER A 358 32.56 1.97 4.91
CA SER A 358 33.93 2.18 4.45
C SER A 358 34.10 3.59 3.89
N LEU A 359 35.34 4.05 3.82
CA LEU A 359 35.67 5.41 3.37
C LEU A 359 36.71 5.38 2.25
N GLY A 360 36.27 5.68 1.03
CA GLY A 360 37.15 5.89 -0.13
C GLY A 360 37.72 7.32 -0.16
N TRP A 361 36.92 8.32 0.23
CA TRP A 361 37.33 9.73 0.26
C TRP A 361 37.98 10.11 1.59
N LYS A 362 39.30 9.94 1.67
CA LYS A 362 40.08 10.15 2.92
C LYS A 362 39.97 11.56 3.52
N ASP A 363 39.70 12.59 2.72
CA ASP A 363 39.57 13.97 3.17
C ASP A 363 38.14 14.36 3.59
N LEU A 364 37.16 13.46 3.41
CA LEU A 364 35.77 13.71 3.82
C LEU A 364 35.64 14.10 5.30
N PRO A 365 36.33 13.47 6.28
CA PRO A 365 36.23 13.85 7.68
C PRO A 365 36.61 15.32 7.94
N ASN A 366 37.66 15.81 7.27
CA ASN A 366 38.09 17.21 7.41
C ASN A 366 37.06 18.18 6.84
N PHE A 367 36.44 17.81 5.71
CA PHE A 367 35.38 18.60 5.11
C PHE A 367 34.14 18.69 5.99
N VAL A 368 33.75 17.57 6.60
CA VAL A 368 32.62 17.50 7.52
C VAL A 368 32.81 18.40 8.73
N ASN A 369 34.03 18.46 9.29
CA ASN A 369 34.33 19.41 10.36
C ASN A 369 34.12 20.87 9.90
N GLY A 370 34.50 21.20 8.67
CA GLY A 370 34.22 22.50 8.06
C GLY A 370 32.72 22.78 7.91
N LEU A 371 31.94 21.80 7.40
CA LEU A 371 30.49 21.90 7.28
C LEU A 371 29.83 22.18 8.64
N HIS A 372 30.23 21.42 9.67
CA HIS A 372 29.67 21.57 11.02
C HIS A 372 29.98 22.94 11.64
N ASN A 373 31.19 23.48 11.42
CA ASN A 373 31.54 24.84 11.87
C ASN A 373 30.66 25.91 11.23
N ASP A 374 30.18 25.64 10.00
CA ASP A 374 29.28 26.52 9.25
C ASP A 374 27.79 26.22 9.53
N GLY A 375 27.48 25.30 10.46
CA GLY A 375 26.11 24.90 10.80
C GLY A 375 25.44 23.96 9.80
N ILE A 376 26.19 23.44 8.82
CA ILE A 376 25.70 22.55 7.75
C ILE A 376 25.87 21.09 8.17
N ARG A 377 24.87 20.25 7.91
CA ARG A 377 24.84 18.82 8.25
C ARG A 377 25.35 17.95 7.09
N LEU A 378 25.96 16.82 7.42
CA LEU A 378 26.24 15.75 6.46
C LEU A 378 25.26 14.60 6.67
N THR A 379 24.59 14.17 5.60
CA THR A 379 23.89 12.89 5.56
C THR A 379 24.62 11.96 4.59
N ILE A 380 24.74 10.68 4.96
CA ILE A 380 25.35 9.65 4.13
C ILE A 380 24.29 8.63 3.73
N ILE A 381 24.38 8.11 2.51
CA ILE A 381 23.62 6.92 2.14
C ILE A 381 24.25 5.67 2.77
N ILE A 382 23.42 4.72 3.22
CA ILE A 382 23.84 3.38 3.61
C ILE A 382 22.84 2.40 3.02
N ASP A 383 23.32 1.52 2.14
CA ASP A 383 22.52 0.44 1.55
C ASP A 383 22.39 -0.75 2.52
N PRO A 384 21.36 -1.60 2.38
CA PRO A 384 21.22 -2.79 3.22
C PRO A 384 22.21 -3.90 2.85
N GLY A 385 22.66 -3.97 1.58
CA GLY A 385 23.48 -5.07 1.09
C GLY A 385 24.91 -5.06 1.65
N VAL A 386 25.30 -6.13 2.34
CA VAL A 386 26.62 -6.24 2.98
C VAL A 386 27.49 -7.21 2.21
N GLN A 387 28.60 -6.73 1.64
CA GLN A 387 29.57 -7.59 0.96
C GLN A 387 30.09 -8.69 1.91
N VAL A 388 30.16 -9.95 1.48
CA VAL A 388 30.37 -11.08 2.42
C VAL A 388 31.82 -11.40 2.76
N ASN A 389 32.80 -10.64 2.26
CA ASN A 389 34.23 -10.92 2.43
C ASN A 389 35.03 -9.75 3.01
N TYR A 390 34.47 -9.03 3.98
CA TYR A 390 35.15 -7.94 4.69
C TYR A 390 34.60 -7.73 6.11
N LYS A 391 35.23 -6.81 6.85
CA LYS A 391 35.11 -6.67 8.31
C LYS A 391 33.68 -6.48 8.87
N PRO A 392 32.80 -5.61 8.32
CA PRO A 392 31.42 -5.51 8.80
C PRO A 392 30.67 -6.84 8.76
N PHE A 393 30.86 -7.65 7.71
CA PHE A 393 30.25 -8.98 7.63
C PHE A 393 30.88 -9.97 8.61
N GLU A 394 32.22 -9.97 8.76
CA GLU A 394 32.91 -10.78 9.77
C GLU A 394 32.37 -10.49 11.19
N ARG A 395 32.18 -9.21 11.53
CA ARG A 395 31.60 -8.81 12.81
C ARG A 395 30.14 -9.21 12.93
N ALA A 396 29.36 -9.14 11.86
CA ALA A 396 27.98 -9.61 11.84
C ALA A 396 27.91 -11.10 12.24
N MET A 397 28.75 -11.93 11.63
CA MET A 397 28.83 -13.36 11.94
C MET A 397 29.30 -13.61 13.39
N GLN A 398 30.27 -12.83 13.90
CA GLN A 398 30.74 -12.92 15.29
C GLN A 398 29.67 -12.51 16.31
N MET A 399 28.84 -11.54 15.98
CA MET A 399 27.75 -11.04 16.83
C MET A 399 26.47 -11.87 16.70
N GLY A 400 26.45 -12.89 15.85
CA GLY A 400 25.26 -13.71 15.61
C GLY A 400 24.13 -12.95 14.93
N ALA A 401 24.44 -11.91 14.14
CA ALA A 401 23.47 -11.22 13.30
C ALA A 401 22.90 -12.19 12.25
N ARG A 402 21.61 -12.04 11.95
CA ARG A 402 20.92 -12.85 10.96
C ARG A 402 20.86 -12.13 9.62
N PHE A 403 20.81 -12.92 8.56
CA PHE A 403 20.67 -12.48 7.18
C PHE A 403 19.56 -13.30 6.52
N VAL A 404 19.04 -12.83 5.39
CA VAL A 404 18.04 -13.57 4.61
C VAL A 404 18.63 -14.90 4.12
N GLU A 405 17.90 -15.99 4.37
CA GLU A 405 18.33 -17.37 4.12
C GLU A 405 17.37 -18.11 3.18
N TRP A 406 17.92 -19.02 2.39
CA TRP A 406 17.13 -20.03 1.68
C TRP A 406 16.41 -20.95 2.68
N PRO A 407 15.19 -21.40 2.37
CA PRO A 407 14.44 -22.28 3.26
C PRO A 407 15.03 -23.71 3.34
N SER A 408 15.96 -24.07 2.44
CA SER A 408 16.66 -25.35 2.47
C SER A 408 18.03 -25.29 1.79
N ALA A 409 18.90 -26.23 2.15
CA ALA A 409 20.26 -26.34 1.59
C ALA A 409 20.27 -26.62 0.08
N GLU A 410 19.23 -27.25 -0.46
CA GLU A 410 19.11 -27.61 -1.88
C GLU A 410 18.95 -26.38 -2.79
N LEU A 411 18.47 -25.26 -2.24
CA LEU A 411 18.29 -24.00 -2.97
C LEU A 411 19.53 -23.10 -2.92
N VAL A 412 20.51 -23.44 -2.07
CA VAL A 412 21.74 -22.67 -1.92
C VAL A 412 22.53 -22.72 -3.22
N GLN A 413 22.86 -21.53 -3.72
CA GLN A 413 23.57 -21.36 -4.98
C GLN A 413 25.07 -21.62 -4.79
N SER A 414 25.74 -22.09 -5.84
CA SER A 414 27.18 -22.41 -5.81
C SER A 414 28.08 -21.21 -5.49
N VAL A 415 27.58 -19.98 -5.66
CA VAL A 415 28.29 -18.74 -5.31
C VAL A 415 28.68 -18.69 -3.83
N ASN A 416 27.91 -19.33 -2.93
CA ASN A 416 28.25 -19.39 -1.51
C ASN A 416 29.62 -20.04 -1.27
N ALA A 417 30.02 -21.01 -2.11
CA ALA A 417 31.29 -21.72 -2.00
C ALA A 417 32.51 -20.84 -2.33
N LEU A 418 32.31 -19.66 -2.93
CA LEU A 418 33.40 -18.72 -3.24
C LEU A 418 33.93 -17.97 -2.02
N TYR A 419 33.18 -17.96 -0.91
CA TYR A 419 33.54 -17.19 0.28
C TYR A 419 33.57 -18.07 1.54
N ASN A 420 34.66 -17.95 2.31
CA ASN A 420 34.90 -18.76 3.49
C ASN A 420 33.80 -18.65 4.56
N LEU A 421 33.17 -17.48 4.68
CA LEU A 421 32.15 -17.21 5.71
C LEU A 421 30.75 -17.65 5.28
N THR A 422 30.54 -18.06 4.03
CA THR A 422 29.23 -18.41 3.50
C THR A 422 29.13 -19.83 2.94
N ASN A 423 30.24 -20.53 2.71
CA ASN A 423 30.31 -21.80 1.99
C ASN A 423 29.46 -22.95 2.56
N THR A 424 29.12 -22.92 3.85
CA THR A 424 28.27 -23.91 4.52
C THR A 424 26.97 -23.33 5.07
N THR A 425 26.65 -22.09 4.70
CA THR A 425 25.48 -21.36 5.21
C THR A 425 24.31 -21.42 4.24
N LEU A 426 23.11 -21.13 4.75
CA LEU A 426 21.90 -20.98 3.93
C LEU A 426 21.72 -19.57 3.36
N LEU A 427 22.69 -18.68 3.54
CA LEU A 427 22.53 -17.27 3.19
C LEU A 427 22.19 -17.08 1.71
N MET A 428 21.20 -16.23 1.43
CA MET A 428 20.89 -15.78 0.08
C MET A 428 21.90 -14.70 -0.32
N LEU A 429 22.77 -15.02 -1.29
CA LEU A 429 23.72 -14.06 -1.84
C LEU A 429 23.15 -13.39 -3.10
N GLY A 430 23.19 -12.06 -3.11
CA GLY A 430 22.76 -11.21 -4.21
C GLY A 430 23.88 -10.30 -4.74
N ASN A 431 23.53 -9.43 -5.67
CA ASN A 431 24.41 -8.41 -6.24
C ASN A 431 23.77 -7.03 -6.05
N VAL A 432 24.55 -6.09 -5.50
CA VAL A 432 24.20 -4.67 -5.41
C VAL A 432 25.44 -3.88 -5.86
N TRP A 433 25.74 -2.72 -5.26
CA TRP A 433 26.83 -1.84 -5.69
C TRP A 433 28.26 -2.35 -5.47
N PRO A 434 28.59 -3.04 -4.35
CA PRO A 434 29.95 -3.54 -4.14
C PRO A 434 30.36 -4.55 -5.22
N ASP A 435 31.67 -4.72 -5.44
CA ASP A 435 32.16 -5.60 -6.51
C ASP A 435 31.88 -7.09 -6.29
N ASN A 436 31.73 -7.51 -5.02
CA ASN A 436 31.48 -8.90 -4.66
C ASN A 436 30.05 -9.09 -4.14
N ASN A 437 29.63 -10.35 -4.01
CA ASN A 437 28.29 -10.68 -3.56
C ASN A 437 27.98 -10.13 -2.16
N THR A 438 26.71 -9.78 -1.99
CA THR A 438 26.17 -9.21 -0.76
C THR A 438 25.15 -10.15 -0.12
N ALA A 439 25.12 -10.17 1.21
CA ALA A 439 24.03 -10.74 1.99
C ALA A 439 23.12 -9.59 2.47
N MET A 440 21.82 -9.87 2.61
CA MET A 440 20.83 -8.91 3.12
C MET A 440 20.59 -9.16 4.61
N PRO A 441 20.88 -8.21 5.52
CA PRO A 441 20.57 -8.36 6.94
C PRO A 441 19.08 -8.63 7.17
N ASP A 442 18.79 -9.54 8.09
CA ASP A 442 17.43 -9.78 8.57
C ASP A 442 17.11 -8.77 9.68
N PHE A 443 16.52 -7.63 9.31
CA PHE A 443 16.08 -6.61 10.26
C PHE A 443 14.84 -7.02 11.07
N MET A 444 14.24 -8.17 10.77
CA MET A 444 13.16 -8.78 11.55
C MET A 444 13.69 -9.82 12.54
N ASP A 445 15.01 -9.93 12.71
CA ASP A 445 15.65 -10.81 13.68
C ASP A 445 15.11 -10.59 15.10
N PRO A 446 14.36 -11.55 15.67
CA PRO A 446 13.74 -11.39 16.99
C PRO A 446 14.76 -11.44 18.13
N SER A 447 15.99 -11.90 17.89
CA SER A 447 17.04 -11.92 18.91
C SER A 447 17.63 -10.53 19.18
N GLY A 448 17.45 -9.58 18.24
CA GLY A 448 18.03 -8.25 18.30
C GLY A 448 19.52 -8.19 17.96
N ASN A 449 20.14 -9.30 17.57
CA ASN A 449 21.56 -9.35 17.20
C ASN A 449 21.84 -8.56 15.92
N THR A 450 20.99 -8.69 14.89
CA THR A 450 21.12 -7.91 13.65
C THR A 450 21.07 -6.41 13.95
N THR A 451 20.07 -5.96 14.71
CA THR A 451 19.94 -4.55 15.11
C THR A 451 21.14 -4.07 15.92
N SER A 452 21.62 -4.87 16.88
CA SER A 452 22.78 -4.54 17.72
C SER A 452 24.06 -4.41 16.90
N TRP A 453 24.28 -5.34 15.96
CA TRP A 453 25.40 -5.28 15.01
C TRP A 453 25.30 -4.03 14.12
N TRP A 454 24.12 -3.76 13.54
CA TRP A 454 23.92 -2.60 12.67
C TRP A 454 24.22 -1.28 13.39
N ILE A 455 23.71 -1.11 14.62
CA ILE A 455 24.02 0.04 15.48
C ILE A 455 25.52 0.14 15.75
N ASN A 456 26.19 -0.99 16.02
CA ASN A 456 27.62 -1.01 16.25
C ASN A 456 28.42 -0.58 15.01
N GLU A 457 28.04 -1.02 13.81
CA GLU A 457 28.68 -0.58 12.57
C GLU A 457 28.51 0.92 12.34
N PHE A 458 27.33 1.49 12.61
CA PHE A 458 27.13 2.93 12.59
C PHE A 458 28.03 3.67 13.58
N ARG A 459 28.17 3.19 14.81
CA ARG A 459 29.06 3.79 15.82
C ARG A 459 30.51 3.79 15.35
N LEU A 460 31.00 2.63 14.91
CA LEU A 460 32.36 2.48 14.40
C LEU A 460 32.63 3.38 13.19
N PHE A 461 31.65 3.54 12.30
CA PHE A 461 31.80 4.39 11.14
C PHE A 461 31.69 5.89 11.48
N HIS A 462 30.87 6.24 12.48
CA HIS A 462 30.76 7.61 12.98
C HIS A 462 32.06 8.11 13.63
N ASP A 463 32.85 7.20 14.21
CA ASP A 463 34.20 7.52 14.71
C ASP A 463 35.19 7.87 13.58
N VAL A 464 34.89 7.47 12.33
CA VAL A 464 35.70 7.76 11.14
C VAL A 464 35.21 9.02 10.42
N VAL A 465 33.89 9.12 10.21
CA VAL A 465 33.22 10.26 9.58
C VAL A 465 32.05 10.69 10.45
N ILE A 466 32.08 11.92 10.95
CA ILE A 466 31.05 12.44 11.85
C ILE A 466 29.82 12.86 11.05
N PHE A 467 29.06 11.92 10.48
CA PHE A 467 27.79 12.23 9.82
C PHE A 467 26.72 12.65 10.85
N SER A 468 25.79 13.50 10.43
CA SER A 468 24.78 14.05 11.32
C SER A 468 23.72 13.00 11.67
N VAL A 469 23.62 12.68 12.96
CA VAL A 469 22.57 11.83 13.53
C VAL A 469 21.49 12.71 14.17
N ASN A 470 20.24 12.29 14.09
CA ASN A 470 19.18 12.89 14.88
C ASN A 470 19.38 12.43 16.33
N VAL A 471 19.83 13.32 17.21
CA VAL A 471 19.86 13.05 18.65
C VAL A 471 18.49 13.47 19.17
N SER A 472 17.56 12.51 19.19
CA SER A 472 16.26 12.68 19.85
C SER A 472 16.39 12.51 21.35
#